data_AF-A0A4R8QYP4-F1
#
_entry.id   AF-A0A4R8QYP4-F1
#
_cell.length_a   1.000
_cell.length_b   1.000
_cell.length_c   1.000
_cell.angle_alpha   90.00
_cell.angle_beta   90.00
_cell.angle_gamma   90.00
#
_symmetry.space_group_name_H-M   'P 1'
#
loop_
_entity.id
_entity.type
_entity.pdbx_description
1 polymer ?
#
loop_
_entity_poly.entity_id
_entity_poly.type
_entity_poly.pdbx_seq_one_letter_code
_entity_poly.pdbx_strand_id
1 'polypeptide(L)'
;MPRIFDGVPAQVEAMRRAWEGQGGSLEDLTHDAFGALTEHDELTVLRVPEFVPDDSQLGCSVAGGYRWNPPTLLVTDSMSHRRQQFTLLHELGHHIQKTDIALGTRIVEHREPEAFEDACCDAFAAGLLLPDDLVSPHLADRGPTVRTATELFDTSNASRAAICVRLAALLPSAGVAVVLDDAGIVTFAAARGGLYPPARGSDQTRNPLVAAALQTQRDGRIVTRDDGQIWYRTGHSSDRLYGQAAWAGDRLFVLMVAYSAPWLSFSPPLPGTAEDSTARVEECEHCEQSFAVESVCPTCSEPRCPAGHCECTTKTYKACRRCFLQRHRSQFAPASDICRECTS
;
A
#
# COMPACT_ATOMS: atom_id res chain seq x y z
N MET A 1 -7.61 -3.55 6.35
CA MET A 1 -6.79 -2.97 5.27
C MET A 1 -7.64 -1.92 4.58
N PRO A 2 -7.09 -0.75 4.19
CA PRO A 2 -7.79 0.11 3.24
C PRO A 2 -8.08 -0.74 2.00
N ARG A 3 -9.35 -0.88 1.63
CA ARG A 3 -9.70 -1.52 0.36
C ARG A 3 -9.24 -0.56 -0.74
N ILE A 4 -8.42 -1.05 -1.66
CA ILE A 4 -8.04 -0.28 -2.83
C ILE A 4 -9.19 -0.47 -3.83
N PHE A 5 -9.93 0.60 -4.09
CA PHE A 5 -10.99 0.58 -5.10
C PHE A 5 -10.38 1.00 -6.44
N ASP A 6 -10.66 0.22 -7.49
CA ASP A 6 -10.31 0.59 -8.85
C ASP A 6 -11.01 1.91 -9.22
N GLY A 7 -10.31 2.81 -9.91
CA GLY A 7 -10.87 4.09 -10.36
C GLY A 7 -10.71 5.28 -9.40
N VAL A 8 -10.31 5.06 -8.13
CA VAL A 8 -10.05 6.15 -7.16
C VAL A 8 -9.07 7.19 -7.72
N PRO A 9 -7.92 6.84 -8.32
CA PRO A 9 -7.00 7.85 -8.86
C PRO A 9 -7.63 8.73 -9.95
N ALA A 10 -8.46 8.14 -10.82
CA ALA A 10 -9.13 8.87 -11.90
C ALA A 10 -10.23 9.80 -11.36
N GLN A 11 -10.96 9.35 -10.33
CA GLN A 11 -11.97 10.17 -9.66
C GLN A 11 -11.33 11.35 -8.93
N VAL A 12 -10.23 11.13 -8.18
CA VAL A 12 -9.48 12.18 -7.47
C VAL A 12 -8.93 13.24 -8.43
N GLU A 13 -8.39 12.83 -9.57
CA GLU A 13 -7.94 13.77 -10.61
C GLU A 13 -9.10 14.60 -11.17
N ALA A 14 -10.26 13.99 -11.36
CA ALA A 14 -11.45 14.71 -11.78
C ALA A 14 -11.98 15.67 -10.69
N MET A 15 -11.88 15.30 -9.40
CA MET A 15 -12.22 16.19 -8.27
C MET A 15 -11.32 17.43 -8.24
N ARG A 16 -10.00 17.26 -8.45
CA ARG A 16 -9.05 18.38 -8.53
C ARG A 16 -9.43 19.36 -9.63
N ARG A 17 -9.72 18.85 -10.83
CA ARG A 17 -10.15 19.66 -11.97
C ARG A 17 -11.49 20.35 -11.73
N ALA A 18 -12.43 19.69 -11.05
CA ALA A 18 -13.71 20.29 -10.70
C ALA A 18 -13.53 21.48 -9.73
N TRP A 19 -12.67 21.33 -8.72
CA TRP A 19 -12.32 22.41 -7.79
C TRP A 19 -11.69 23.61 -8.51
N GLU A 20 -10.67 23.36 -9.35
CA GLU A 20 -10.03 24.42 -10.14
C GLU A 20 -11.00 25.08 -11.11
N GLY A 21 -11.90 24.30 -11.72
CA GLY A 21 -12.95 24.81 -12.61
C GLY A 21 -13.98 25.71 -11.93
N GLN A 22 -14.13 25.59 -10.61
CA GLN A 22 -14.96 26.46 -9.77
C GLN A 22 -14.19 27.70 -9.26
N GLY A 23 -12.94 27.89 -9.70
CA GLY A 23 -12.09 29.02 -9.29
C GLY A 23 -11.27 28.75 -8.02
N GLY A 24 -11.30 27.52 -7.50
CA GLY A 24 -10.49 27.11 -6.36
C GLY A 24 -9.01 26.92 -6.70
N SER A 25 -8.14 27.11 -5.72
CA SER A 25 -6.68 26.93 -5.86
C SER A 25 -6.21 25.70 -5.08
N LEU A 26 -5.58 24.73 -5.75
CA LEU A 26 -5.01 23.55 -5.08
C LEU A 26 -3.77 23.90 -4.26
N GLU A 27 -3.01 24.91 -4.70
CA GLU A 27 -1.82 25.40 -3.98
C GLU A 27 -2.23 26.02 -2.64
N ASP A 28 -3.27 26.85 -2.63
CA ASP A 28 -3.77 27.47 -1.40
C ASP A 28 -4.34 26.42 -0.44
N LEU A 29 -5.05 25.40 -0.94
CA LEU A 29 -5.51 24.27 -0.12
C LEU A 29 -4.34 23.48 0.50
N THR A 30 -3.25 23.32 -0.25
CA THR A 30 -2.04 22.63 0.22
C THR A 30 -1.36 23.43 1.33
N HIS A 31 -1.29 24.75 1.17
CA HIS A 31 -0.62 25.65 2.12
C HIS A 31 -1.45 25.90 3.39
N ASP A 32 -2.74 26.22 3.25
CA ASP A 32 -3.67 26.41 4.35
C ASP A 32 -5.12 26.22 3.90
N ALA A 33 -5.66 25.00 4.06
CA ALA A 33 -7.04 24.73 3.67
C ALA A 33 -8.06 25.54 4.48
N PHE A 34 -7.75 25.92 5.72
CA PHE A 34 -8.65 26.78 6.50
C PHE A 34 -8.74 28.18 5.91
N GLY A 35 -7.61 28.83 5.64
CA GLY A 35 -7.56 30.13 4.99
C GLY A 35 -8.29 30.09 3.63
N ALA A 36 -7.90 29.15 2.77
CA ALA A 36 -8.46 29.01 1.44
C ALA A 36 -9.98 28.77 1.42
N LEU A 37 -10.52 27.97 2.35
CA LEU A 37 -11.94 27.62 2.36
C LEU A 37 -12.81 28.58 3.17
N THR A 38 -12.25 29.32 4.13
CA THR A 38 -13.01 30.33 4.88
C THR A 38 -13.27 31.57 4.02
N GLU A 39 -12.39 31.85 3.05
CA GLU A 39 -12.53 32.96 2.11
C GLU A 39 -13.41 32.61 0.89
N HIS A 40 -13.88 31.36 0.77
CA HIS A 40 -14.65 30.90 -0.38
C HIS A 40 -16.14 31.24 -0.24
N ASP A 41 -16.69 32.03 -1.16
CA ASP A 41 -18.05 32.59 -1.08
C ASP A 41 -19.18 31.53 -1.02
N GLU A 42 -18.95 30.34 -1.57
CA GLU A 42 -19.98 29.29 -1.65
C GLU A 42 -19.94 28.28 -0.48
N LEU A 43 -18.95 28.40 0.41
CA LEU A 43 -18.73 27.44 1.49
C LEU A 43 -18.72 28.13 2.85
N THR A 44 -19.34 27.50 3.84
CA THR A 44 -19.19 27.89 5.24
C THR A 44 -18.32 26.87 5.96
N VAL A 45 -17.25 27.31 6.62
CA VAL A 45 -16.41 26.45 7.47
C VAL A 45 -16.78 26.67 8.94
N LEU A 46 -17.19 25.61 9.63
CA LEU A 46 -17.53 25.65 11.05
C LEU A 46 -16.64 24.72 11.85
N ARG A 47 -16.03 25.28 12.89
CA ARG A 47 -15.40 24.49 13.95
C ARG A 47 -16.39 24.29 15.09
N VAL A 48 -16.53 23.06 15.53
CA VAL A 48 -17.50 22.69 16.56
C VAL A 48 -16.81 21.98 17.73
N PRO A 49 -17.27 22.19 18.99
CA PRO A 49 -16.95 21.29 20.09
C PRO A 49 -17.40 19.85 19.76
N GLU A 50 -16.91 18.84 20.47
CA GLU A 50 -17.13 17.39 20.22
C GLU A 50 -18.58 16.91 20.48
N PHE A 51 -19.58 17.71 20.10
CA PHE A 51 -20.99 17.37 20.08
C PHE A 51 -21.53 17.66 18.68
N VAL A 52 -21.75 16.59 17.92
CA VAL A 52 -22.37 16.67 16.62
C VAL A 52 -23.89 16.80 16.81
N PRO A 53 -24.56 17.84 16.28
CA PRO A 53 -26.01 17.95 16.39
C PRO A 53 -26.71 16.85 15.57
N ASP A 54 -27.87 16.37 16.04
CA ASP A 54 -28.64 15.23 15.49
C ASP A 54 -29.08 15.38 14.01
N ASP A 55 -28.89 16.56 13.40
CA ASP A 55 -29.31 16.90 12.04
C ASP A 55 -28.21 16.74 10.97
N SER A 56 -26.97 16.40 11.36
CA SER A 56 -25.92 16.05 10.39
C SER A 56 -26.08 14.62 9.91
N GLN A 57 -25.97 14.38 8.60
CA GLN A 57 -25.84 13.04 8.03
C GLN A 57 -24.49 12.42 8.45
N LEU A 58 -24.44 11.89 9.68
CA LEU A 58 -23.29 11.22 10.27
C LEU A 58 -23.13 9.82 9.67
N GLY A 59 -22.55 9.76 8.47
CA GLY A 59 -22.11 8.50 7.85
C GLY A 59 -20.63 8.17 8.14
N CYS A 60 -19.76 9.17 8.25
CA CYS A 60 -18.31 8.95 8.25
C CYS A 60 -17.63 9.51 9.51
N SER A 61 -16.66 8.74 10.01
CA SER A 61 -16.09 8.76 11.37
C SER A 61 -16.03 10.11 12.10
N VAL A 62 -16.99 10.38 13.00
CA VAL A 62 -16.95 11.07 14.33
C VAL A 62 -16.18 12.41 14.48
N ALA A 63 -15.51 12.95 13.46
CA ALA A 63 -14.55 14.05 13.62
C ALA A 63 -14.82 15.27 12.71
N GLY A 64 -15.72 15.14 11.75
CA GLY A 64 -16.18 16.18 10.84
C GLY A 64 -17.51 15.81 10.18
N GLY A 65 -18.00 16.66 9.29
CA GLY A 65 -19.15 16.34 8.45
C GLY A 65 -19.49 17.42 7.44
N TYR A 66 -20.25 17.05 6.42
CA TYR A 66 -20.72 17.95 5.38
C TYR A 66 -22.23 18.16 5.44
N ARG A 67 -22.68 19.42 5.49
CA ARG A 67 -24.09 19.79 5.30
C ARG A 67 -24.27 20.42 3.93
N TRP A 68 -25.29 19.97 3.20
CA TRP A 68 -25.55 20.41 1.83
C TRP A 68 -26.16 21.83 1.74
N ASN A 69 -27.00 22.24 2.70
CA ASN A 69 -27.75 23.50 2.58
C ASN A 69 -27.84 24.29 3.92
N PRO A 70 -27.21 25.47 4.01
CA PRO A 70 -26.17 25.96 3.09
C PRO A 70 -24.95 25.00 3.10
N PRO A 71 -24.15 24.93 2.02
CA PRO A 71 -22.94 24.12 1.99
C PRO A 71 -22.00 24.46 3.16
N THR A 72 -21.86 23.53 4.09
CA THR A 72 -21.12 23.75 5.35
C THR A 72 -20.19 22.59 5.63
N LEU A 73 -18.90 22.89 5.79
CA LEU A 73 -17.86 21.94 6.21
C LEU A 73 -17.67 22.04 7.73
N LEU A 74 -17.93 20.95 8.44
CA LEU A 74 -17.82 20.89 9.90
C LEU A 74 -16.55 20.14 10.30
N VAL A 75 -15.81 20.70 11.25
CA VAL A 75 -14.60 20.10 11.79
C VAL A 75 -14.59 20.20 13.31
N THR A 76 -14.25 19.12 14.01
CA THR A 76 -14.21 19.13 15.48
C THR A 76 -12.95 19.80 16.03
N ASP A 77 -13.12 20.62 17.07
CA ASP A 77 -12.02 21.38 17.71
C ASP A 77 -11.08 20.52 18.56
N SER A 78 -11.51 19.34 19.02
CA SER A 78 -10.69 18.45 19.85
C SER A 78 -9.55 17.78 19.08
N MET A 79 -9.52 17.92 17.76
CA MET A 79 -8.45 17.41 16.90
C MET A 79 -7.24 18.34 16.85
N SER A 80 -6.05 17.77 16.65
CA SER A 80 -4.86 18.56 16.28
C SER A 80 -5.09 19.31 14.96
N HIS A 81 -4.51 20.52 14.81
CA HIS A 81 -4.60 21.33 13.59
C HIS A 81 -4.41 20.54 12.27
N ARG A 82 -3.37 19.69 12.19
CA ARG A 82 -3.09 18.86 11.00
C ARG A 82 -4.18 17.82 10.69
N ARG A 83 -4.89 17.33 11.71
CA ARG A 83 -6.05 16.45 11.54
C ARG A 83 -7.28 17.24 11.12
N GLN A 84 -7.45 18.44 11.67
CA GLN A 84 -8.50 19.36 11.22
C GLN A 84 -8.35 19.71 9.74
N GLN A 85 -7.13 20.00 9.27
CA GLN A 85 -6.82 20.24 7.84
C GLN A 85 -7.25 19.03 6.98
N PHE A 86 -6.88 17.81 7.37
CA PHE A 86 -7.29 16.59 6.65
C PHE A 86 -8.80 16.44 6.60
N THR A 87 -9.48 16.56 7.75
CA THR A 87 -10.94 16.44 7.82
C THR A 87 -11.61 17.50 6.97
N LEU A 88 -11.15 18.75 7.02
CA LEU A 88 -11.70 19.82 6.20
C LEU A 88 -11.60 19.51 4.70
N LEU A 89 -10.45 19.02 4.25
CA LEU A 89 -10.23 18.61 2.85
C LEU A 89 -11.05 17.36 2.46
N HIS A 90 -11.27 16.45 3.41
CA HIS A 90 -12.14 15.28 3.21
C HIS A 90 -13.59 15.73 2.99
N GLU A 91 -14.11 16.62 3.83
CA GLU A 91 -15.46 17.18 3.66
C GLU A 91 -15.60 18.02 2.38
N LEU A 92 -14.54 18.74 1.98
CA LEU A 92 -14.49 19.40 0.68
C LEU A 92 -14.63 18.38 -0.47
N GLY A 93 -14.01 17.20 -0.33
CA GLY A 93 -14.18 16.10 -1.28
C GLY A 93 -15.64 15.68 -1.45
N HIS A 94 -16.40 15.59 -0.36
CA HIS A 94 -17.83 15.32 -0.42
C HIS A 94 -18.60 16.45 -1.09
N HIS A 95 -18.26 17.70 -0.80
CA HIS A 95 -18.88 18.84 -1.45
C HIS A 95 -18.71 18.78 -2.96
N ILE A 96 -17.46 18.67 -3.45
CA ILE A 96 -17.14 18.61 -4.88
C ILE A 96 -17.88 17.46 -5.57
N GLN A 97 -17.89 16.28 -4.96
CA GLN A 97 -18.54 15.11 -5.54
C GLN A 97 -20.08 15.21 -5.56
N LYS A 98 -20.68 16.00 -4.65
CA LYS A 98 -22.12 16.26 -4.62
C LYS A 98 -22.54 17.42 -5.53
N THR A 99 -21.68 18.39 -5.79
CA THR A 99 -21.99 19.54 -6.65
C THR A 99 -21.66 19.31 -8.12
N ASP A 100 -20.70 18.43 -8.44
CA ASP A 100 -20.43 18.01 -9.80
C ASP A 100 -21.26 16.78 -10.21
N ILE A 101 -22.14 16.96 -11.18
CA ILE A 101 -23.07 15.92 -11.66
C ILE A 101 -22.32 14.69 -12.19
N ALA A 102 -21.19 14.88 -12.88
CA ALA A 102 -20.44 13.77 -13.47
C ALA A 102 -19.73 12.95 -12.40
N LEU A 103 -19.15 13.61 -11.39
CA LEU A 103 -18.54 12.95 -10.24
C LEU A 103 -19.59 12.18 -9.42
N GLY A 104 -20.72 12.82 -9.11
CA GLY A 104 -21.82 12.20 -8.36
C GLY A 104 -22.42 10.99 -9.10
N THR A 105 -22.58 11.09 -10.42
CA THR A 105 -23.06 9.96 -11.24
C THR A 105 -22.15 8.75 -11.12
N ARG A 106 -20.82 8.94 -11.21
CA ARG A 106 -19.86 7.84 -11.07
C ARG A 106 -19.90 7.16 -9.71
N ILE A 107 -20.14 7.91 -8.63
CA ILE A 107 -20.31 7.34 -7.28
C ILE A 107 -21.56 6.46 -7.26
N VAL A 108 -22.71 6.98 -7.72
CA VAL A 108 -23.99 6.26 -7.69
C VAL A 108 -23.94 4.98 -8.54
N GLU A 109 -23.21 5.00 -9.65
CA GLU A 109 -23.03 3.85 -10.53
C GLU A 109 -22.00 2.83 -10.01
N HIS A 110 -21.21 3.18 -9.00
CA HIS A 110 -20.21 2.27 -8.43
C HIS A 110 -20.87 1.13 -7.64
N ARG A 111 -20.23 -0.04 -7.60
CA ARG A 111 -20.76 -1.23 -6.90
C ARG A 111 -20.94 -1.01 -5.39
N GLU A 112 -20.03 -0.24 -4.81
CA GLU A 112 -20.03 0.15 -3.40
C GLU A 112 -19.95 1.69 -3.34
N PRO A 113 -21.07 2.42 -3.51
CA PRO A 113 -21.06 3.88 -3.66
C PRO A 113 -20.43 4.62 -2.49
N GLU A 114 -20.92 4.37 -1.27
CA GLU A 114 -20.47 5.06 -0.04
C GLU A 114 -18.98 4.80 0.22
N ALA A 115 -18.55 3.54 0.17
CA ALA A 115 -17.15 3.19 0.43
C ALA A 115 -16.18 3.71 -0.65
N PHE A 116 -16.66 3.85 -1.90
CA PHE A 116 -15.89 4.45 -2.98
C PHE A 116 -15.79 5.97 -2.84
N GLU A 117 -16.90 6.64 -2.49
CA GLU A 117 -16.93 8.07 -2.22
C GLU A 117 -15.94 8.42 -1.10
N ASP A 118 -16.01 7.72 0.03
CA ASP A 118 -15.12 7.90 1.18
C ASP A 118 -13.65 7.68 0.79
N ALA A 119 -13.36 6.62 0.04
CA ALA A 119 -12.00 6.33 -0.42
C ALA A 119 -11.47 7.43 -1.36
N CYS A 120 -12.33 8.03 -2.19
CA CYS A 120 -11.97 9.17 -3.04
C CYS A 120 -11.73 10.44 -2.21
N CYS A 121 -12.58 10.73 -1.22
CA CYS A 121 -12.40 11.86 -0.30
C CYS A 121 -11.07 11.74 0.49
N ASP A 122 -10.79 10.55 1.04
CA ASP A 122 -9.54 10.28 1.76
C ASP A 122 -8.32 10.44 0.85
N ALA A 123 -8.38 9.90 -0.37
CA ALA A 123 -7.28 9.99 -1.33
C ALA A 123 -7.08 11.43 -1.84
N PHE A 124 -8.16 12.18 -2.04
CA PHE A 124 -8.13 13.60 -2.41
C PHE A 124 -7.46 14.43 -1.31
N ALA A 125 -7.94 14.33 -0.07
CA ALA A 125 -7.38 15.05 1.07
C ALA A 125 -5.91 14.70 1.31
N ALA A 126 -5.55 13.42 1.27
CA ALA A 126 -4.18 12.96 1.43
C ALA A 126 -3.26 13.50 0.32
N GLY A 127 -3.72 13.49 -0.93
CA GLY A 127 -2.95 13.97 -2.07
C GLY A 127 -2.79 15.50 -2.09
N LEU A 128 -3.65 16.27 -1.43
CA LEU A 128 -3.46 17.72 -1.28
C LEU A 128 -2.48 18.04 -0.15
N LEU A 129 -2.52 17.30 0.95
CA LEU A 129 -1.57 17.53 2.05
C LEU A 129 -0.15 17.05 1.75
N LEU A 130 -0.01 16.04 0.89
CA LEU A 130 1.26 15.43 0.49
C LEU A 130 1.32 15.22 -1.02
N PRO A 131 1.36 16.30 -1.81
CA PRO A 131 1.45 16.19 -3.27
C PRO A 131 2.82 15.64 -3.69
N ASP A 132 2.88 15.08 -4.90
CA ASP A 132 4.06 14.34 -5.38
C ASP A 132 5.30 15.24 -5.48
N ASP A 133 5.14 16.50 -5.84
CA ASP A 133 6.18 17.53 -5.92
C ASP A 133 6.74 17.93 -4.55
N LEU A 134 5.91 17.91 -3.50
CA LEU A 134 6.35 18.09 -2.12
C LEU A 134 7.08 16.83 -1.62
N VAL A 135 6.62 15.64 -1.98
CA VAL A 135 7.20 14.38 -1.49
C VAL A 135 8.51 14.03 -2.19
N SER A 136 8.60 14.22 -3.50
CA SER A 136 9.72 13.75 -4.34
C SER A 136 11.09 14.27 -3.90
N PRO A 137 11.27 15.55 -3.51
CA PRO A 137 12.55 16.07 -3.03
C PRO A 137 13.09 15.37 -1.76
N HIS A 138 12.19 14.78 -0.96
CA HIS A 138 12.54 14.09 0.30
C HIS A 138 12.75 12.58 0.13
N LEU A 139 12.48 12.04 -1.06
CA LEU A 139 12.71 10.63 -1.35
C LEU A 139 14.18 10.39 -1.68
N ALA A 140 14.76 9.37 -1.05
CA ALA A 140 16.04 8.85 -1.51
C ALA A 140 15.84 8.05 -2.81
N ASP A 141 16.91 7.88 -3.59
CA ASP A 141 16.90 7.14 -4.87
C ASP A 141 16.23 5.75 -4.81
N ARG A 142 16.24 5.11 -3.63
CA ARG A 142 15.72 3.75 -3.39
C ARG A 142 14.38 3.71 -2.66
N GLY A 143 13.78 4.85 -2.33
CA GLY A 143 12.50 4.95 -1.63
C GLY A 143 12.55 5.73 -0.31
N PRO A 144 11.45 5.75 0.45
CA PRO A 144 11.32 6.58 1.65
C PRO A 144 12.15 6.06 2.82
N THR A 145 12.67 6.98 3.62
CA THR A 145 13.38 6.70 4.88
C THR A 145 12.63 7.32 6.06
N VAL A 146 13.06 7.06 7.29
CA VAL A 146 12.47 7.78 8.43
C VAL A 146 12.77 9.28 8.38
N ARG A 147 13.87 9.69 7.73
CA ARG A 147 14.19 11.09 7.46
C ARG A 147 13.14 11.74 6.57
N THR A 148 12.71 11.03 5.52
CA THR A 148 11.59 11.47 4.67
C THR A 148 10.36 11.76 5.54
N ALA A 149 10.05 10.91 6.52
CA ALA A 149 8.92 11.12 7.43
C ALA A 149 9.06 12.37 8.30
N THR A 150 10.24 12.58 8.88
CA THR A 150 10.50 13.74 9.76
C THR A 150 10.49 15.05 8.96
N GLU A 151 11.15 15.07 7.79
CA GLU A 151 11.20 16.26 6.95
C GLU A 151 9.81 16.64 6.43
N LEU A 152 9.01 15.66 5.95
CA LEU A 152 7.63 15.92 5.54
C LEU A 152 6.77 16.45 6.69
N PHE A 153 6.99 15.97 7.92
CA PHE A 153 6.24 16.47 9.07
C PHE A 153 6.57 17.93 9.38
N ASP A 154 7.84 18.32 9.18
CA ASP A 154 8.32 19.67 9.44
C ASP A 154 7.94 20.65 8.33
N THR A 155 7.87 20.20 7.08
CA THR A 155 7.62 21.06 5.90
C THR A 155 6.17 21.07 5.41
N SER A 156 5.29 20.21 5.95
CA SER A 156 3.89 20.14 5.54
C SER A 156 2.89 20.23 6.68
N ASN A 157 1.64 20.50 6.31
CA ASN A 157 0.48 20.42 7.21
C ASN A 157 -0.05 18.99 7.38
N ALA A 158 0.63 17.98 6.83
CA ALA A 158 0.19 16.60 6.89
C ALA A 158 0.35 16.00 8.29
N SER A 159 -0.70 15.33 8.77
CA SER A 159 -0.62 14.59 10.03
C SER A 159 0.37 13.42 9.92
N ARG A 160 0.92 12.97 11.05
CA ARG A 160 1.81 11.79 11.07
C ARG A 160 1.15 10.53 10.50
N ALA A 161 -0.17 10.41 10.65
CA ALA A 161 -0.95 9.32 10.06
C ALA A 161 -0.97 9.40 8.54
N ALA A 162 -1.24 10.59 7.98
CA ALA A 162 -1.23 10.82 6.54
C ALA A 162 0.16 10.55 5.94
N ILE A 163 1.23 11.01 6.62
CA ILE A 163 2.60 10.69 6.25
C ILE A 163 2.83 9.18 6.25
N CYS A 164 2.47 8.45 7.31
CA CYS A 164 2.64 7.00 7.33
C CYS A 164 1.90 6.27 6.20
N VAL A 165 0.67 6.68 5.87
CA VAL A 165 -0.06 6.09 4.73
C VAL A 165 0.69 6.33 3.42
N ARG A 166 1.13 7.58 3.19
CA ARG A 166 1.87 7.95 1.98
C ARG A 166 3.18 7.19 1.87
N LEU A 167 3.95 7.12 2.95
CA LEU A 167 5.22 6.39 2.95
C LEU A 167 5.02 4.89 2.76
N ALA A 168 4.00 4.28 3.39
CA ALA A 168 3.68 2.86 3.21
C ALA A 168 3.40 2.52 1.74
N ALA A 169 2.66 3.38 1.03
CA ALA A 169 2.39 3.22 -0.40
C ALA A 169 3.65 3.34 -1.29
N LEU A 170 4.69 4.02 -0.79
CA LEU A 170 5.96 4.23 -1.48
C LEU A 170 7.06 3.24 -1.06
N LEU A 171 6.81 2.35 -0.10
CA LEU A 171 7.81 1.36 0.35
C LEU A 171 8.20 0.44 -0.82
N PRO A 172 9.50 0.15 -1.03
CA PRO A 172 9.95 -0.66 -2.16
C PRO A 172 9.63 -2.15 -2.02
N SER A 173 9.21 -2.61 -0.85
CA SER A 173 8.91 -4.00 -0.53
C SER A 173 7.84 -4.08 0.58
N ALA A 174 7.50 -5.30 0.99
CA ALA A 174 6.68 -5.53 2.18
C ALA A 174 7.24 -4.78 3.39
N GLY A 175 6.42 -3.93 4.00
CA GLY A 175 6.85 -3.14 5.15
C GLY A 175 5.74 -2.36 5.83
N VAL A 176 6.11 -1.65 6.88
CA VAL A 176 5.20 -0.84 7.70
C VAL A 176 5.79 0.53 8.00
N ALA A 177 4.90 1.52 8.09
CA ALA A 177 5.17 2.84 8.65
C ALA A 177 4.30 3.03 9.89
N VAL A 178 4.92 3.36 11.02
CA VAL A 178 4.28 3.36 12.35
C VAL A 178 4.60 4.67 13.07
N VAL A 179 3.63 5.18 13.81
CA VAL A 179 3.76 6.30 14.75
C VAL A 179 3.54 5.79 16.16
N LEU A 180 4.49 6.05 17.05
CA LEU A 180 4.39 5.69 18.47
C LEU A 180 4.44 6.94 19.36
N ASP A 181 3.83 6.84 20.53
CA ASP A 181 4.06 7.79 21.62
C ASP A 181 5.35 7.47 22.39
N ASP A 182 5.58 8.19 23.47
CA ASP A 182 6.76 8.06 24.30
C ASP A 182 6.78 6.91 25.29
N ALA A 183 5.65 6.21 25.42
CA ALA A 183 5.59 4.91 26.06
C ALA A 183 5.84 3.76 25.08
N GLY A 184 6.09 4.04 23.79
CA GLY A 184 6.22 3.01 22.76
C GLY A 184 4.88 2.38 22.36
N ILE A 185 3.77 3.08 22.60
CA ILE A 185 2.43 2.63 22.24
C ILE A 185 2.08 3.16 20.85
N VAL A 186 1.53 2.28 20.01
CA VAL A 186 1.17 2.61 18.63
C VAL A 186 -0.01 3.58 18.59
N THR A 187 0.20 4.76 18.03
CA THR A 187 -0.86 5.76 17.81
C THR A 187 -1.44 5.66 16.40
N PHE A 188 -0.66 5.20 15.42
CA PHE A 188 -1.07 4.91 14.06
C PHE A 188 -0.10 3.93 13.37
N ALA A 189 -0.60 3.14 12.42
CA ALA A 189 0.25 2.28 11.59
C ALA A 189 -0.40 2.03 10.20
N ALA A 190 0.43 1.97 9.17
CA ALA A 190 0.09 1.58 7.81
C ALA A 190 1.09 0.56 7.28
N ALA A 191 0.66 -0.30 6.35
CA ALA A 191 1.47 -1.41 5.83
C ALA A 191 1.32 -1.59 4.32
N ARG A 192 2.31 -2.22 3.71
CA ARG A 192 2.34 -2.70 2.31
C ARG A 192 2.83 -4.16 2.27
N GLY A 193 2.38 -4.92 1.27
CA GLY A 193 2.97 -6.22 0.91
C GLY A 193 2.71 -7.33 1.92
N GLY A 194 1.45 -7.58 2.27
CA GLY A 194 1.06 -8.74 3.09
C GLY A 194 1.42 -8.68 4.58
N LEU A 195 2.24 -7.73 5.03
CA LEU A 195 2.51 -7.50 6.44
C LEU A 195 1.29 -6.90 7.14
N TYR A 196 0.98 -7.43 8.34
CA TYR A 196 -0.02 -6.85 9.21
C TYR A 196 0.61 -5.71 10.03
N PRO A 197 0.08 -4.48 9.97
CA PRO A 197 0.58 -3.40 10.82
C PRO A 197 0.26 -3.69 12.29
N PRO A 198 1.09 -3.21 13.24
CA PRO A 198 0.74 -3.31 14.65
C PRO A 198 -0.55 -2.54 14.93
N ALA A 199 -1.40 -3.11 15.78
CA ALA A 199 -2.68 -2.49 16.09
C ALA A 199 -2.50 -1.21 16.93
N ARG A 200 -3.35 -0.21 16.69
CA ARG A 200 -3.41 1.00 17.53
C ARG A 200 -3.54 0.63 19.02
N GLY A 201 -2.83 1.30 19.91
CA GLY A 201 -2.83 1.01 21.35
C GLY A 201 -2.03 -0.24 21.73
N SER A 202 -1.34 -0.91 20.79
CA SER A 202 -0.42 -2.00 21.13
C SER A 202 0.94 -1.48 21.56
N ASP A 203 1.56 -2.21 22.48
CA ASP A 203 2.90 -1.95 23.00
C ASP A 203 3.97 -2.56 22.08
N GLN A 204 4.94 -1.73 21.66
CA GLN A 204 6.08 -2.14 20.83
C GLN A 204 7.43 -1.98 21.55
N THR A 205 7.47 -1.78 22.86
CA THR A 205 8.72 -1.67 23.65
C THR A 205 9.61 -2.91 23.57
N ARG A 206 9.03 -4.08 23.22
CA ARG A 206 9.77 -5.31 22.96
C ARG A 206 10.43 -5.37 21.58
N ASN A 207 10.09 -4.46 20.66
CA ASN A 207 10.76 -4.34 19.37
C ASN A 207 12.16 -3.74 19.61
N PRO A 208 13.27 -4.42 19.24
CA PRO A 208 14.62 -3.92 19.47
C PRO A 208 14.88 -2.52 18.89
N LEU A 209 14.26 -2.19 17.75
CA LEU A 209 14.35 -0.86 17.13
C LEU A 209 13.67 0.20 17.98
N VAL A 210 12.46 -0.08 18.45
CA VAL A 210 11.68 0.85 19.29
C VAL A 210 12.37 1.01 20.65
N ALA A 211 12.81 -0.08 21.28
CA ALA A 211 13.54 -0.04 22.54
C ALA A 211 14.80 0.84 22.46
N ALA A 212 15.56 0.72 21.36
CA ALA A 212 16.74 1.55 21.13
C ALA A 212 16.38 3.02 20.87
N ALA A 213 15.30 3.30 20.12
CA ALA A 213 14.86 4.65 19.82
C ALA A 213 14.25 5.38 21.04
N LEU A 214 13.61 4.67 21.96
CA LEU A 214 13.11 5.26 23.21
C LEU A 214 14.24 5.69 24.16
N GLN A 215 15.45 5.14 24.00
CA GLN A 215 16.62 5.53 24.78
C GLN A 215 17.33 6.76 24.21
N THR A 216 16.98 7.22 23.01
CA THR A 216 17.58 8.44 22.44
C THR A 216 16.90 9.69 22.98
N GLN A 217 17.63 10.81 22.89
CA GLN A 217 17.00 12.13 23.07
C GLN A 217 16.03 12.39 21.90
N ARG A 218 15.07 13.30 22.10
CA ARG A 218 14.10 13.71 21.06
C ARG A 218 14.71 14.76 20.13
N ASP A 219 15.94 14.52 19.68
CA ASP A 219 16.78 15.42 18.89
C ASP A 219 16.76 15.10 17.38
N GLY A 220 15.85 14.22 16.94
CA GLY A 220 15.74 13.78 15.56
C GLY A 220 16.80 12.75 15.14
N ARG A 221 17.61 12.24 16.07
CA ARG A 221 18.58 11.17 15.77
C ARG A 221 17.90 9.94 15.17
N ILE A 222 18.43 9.49 14.04
CA ILE A 222 17.98 8.27 13.37
C ILE A 222 18.64 7.05 14.02
N VAL A 223 17.82 6.12 14.49
CA VAL A 223 18.22 4.79 14.95
C VAL A 223 17.95 3.80 13.81
N THR A 224 18.91 2.94 13.50
CA THR A 224 18.78 1.89 12.46
C THR A 224 19.07 0.52 13.07
N ARG A 225 18.28 -0.50 12.72
CA ARG A 225 18.48 -1.90 13.12
C ARG A 225 18.06 -2.89 12.03
N ASP A 226 18.50 -4.13 12.12
CA ASP A 226 18.16 -5.25 11.23
C ASP A 226 17.42 -6.40 11.95
N ASP A 227 17.01 -6.16 13.19
CA ASP A 227 16.27 -7.07 14.07
C ASP A 227 14.96 -6.43 14.56
N GLY A 228 14.43 -5.46 13.82
CA GLY A 228 13.12 -4.87 14.12
C GLY A 228 12.02 -5.93 13.97
N GLN A 229 11.05 -5.93 14.88
CA GLN A 229 9.93 -6.89 14.83
C GLN A 229 8.62 -6.23 15.26
N ILE A 230 7.54 -6.57 14.60
CA ILE A 230 6.19 -6.13 14.96
C ILE A 230 5.67 -7.08 16.04
N TRP A 231 5.27 -6.55 17.19
CA TRP A 231 4.63 -7.34 18.25
C TRP A 231 3.11 -7.28 18.12
N TYR A 232 2.47 -8.44 17.93
CA TYR A 232 1.03 -8.52 17.80
C TYR A 232 0.36 -8.78 19.15
N ARG A 233 -0.88 -8.30 19.32
CA ARG A 233 -1.68 -8.53 20.55
C ARG A 233 -1.92 -10.01 20.84
N THR A 234 -1.80 -10.88 19.83
CA THR A 234 -1.89 -12.33 19.95
C THR A 234 -0.67 -12.96 20.64
N GLY A 235 0.35 -12.18 20.99
CA GLY A 235 1.56 -12.64 21.68
C GLY A 235 2.69 -13.10 20.76
N HIS A 236 2.45 -13.14 19.44
CA HIS A 236 3.45 -13.49 18.43
C HIS A 236 4.11 -12.24 17.84
N SER A 237 5.31 -12.38 17.29
CA SER A 237 5.99 -11.33 16.55
C SER A 237 5.97 -11.62 15.04
N SER A 238 6.17 -10.58 14.22
CA SER A 238 6.61 -10.79 12.84
C SER A 238 8.01 -11.42 12.79
N ASP A 239 8.41 -11.82 11.59
CA ASP A 239 9.82 -12.00 11.24
C ASP A 239 10.61 -10.70 11.41
N ARG A 240 11.94 -10.82 11.37
CA ARG A 240 12.85 -9.69 11.47
C ARG A 240 12.74 -8.80 10.24
N LEU A 241 12.77 -7.50 10.48
CA LEU A 241 12.71 -6.46 9.47
C LEU A 241 13.92 -5.54 9.63
N TYR A 242 14.40 -4.99 8.51
CA TYR A 242 15.25 -3.80 8.56
C TYR A 242 14.39 -2.62 8.98
N GLY A 243 14.87 -1.79 9.88
CA GLY A 243 14.10 -0.62 10.26
C GLY A 243 14.91 0.59 10.68
N GLN A 244 14.26 1.73 10.54
CA GLN A 244 14.70 3.02 11.01
C GLN A 244 13.65 3.66 11.90
N ALA A 245 14.10 4.40 12.90
CA ALA A 245 13.25 5.15 13.81
C ALA A 245 13.84 6.53 14.09
N ALA A 246 13.00 7.55 14.21
CA ALA A 246 13.41 8.90 14.58
C ALA A 246 12.25 9.67 15.22
N TRP A 247 12.59 10.53 16.17
CA TRP A 247 11.64 11.43 16.81
C TRP A 247 11.28 12.60 15.89
N ALA A 248 9.99 12.88 15.77
CA ALA A 248 9.45 14.10 15.19
C ALA A 248 8.60 14.80 16.26
N GLY A 249 9.20 15.72 17.02
CA GLY A 249 8.58 16.34 18.19
C GLY A 249 8.26 15.32 19.30
N ASP A 250 6.99 15.16 19.62
CA ASP A 250 6.49 14.32 20.72
C ASP A 250 6.09 12.89 20.31
N ARG A 251 6.39 12.49 19.07
CA ARG A 251 6.08 11.14 18.56
C ARG A 251 7.27 10.55 17.81
N LEU A 252 7.35 9.23 17.85
CA LEU A 252 8.37 8.45 17.17
C LEU A 252 7.82 7.92 15.85
N PHE A 253 8.49 8.23 14.74
CA PHE A 253 8.29 7.52 13.48
C PHE A 253 9.13 6.26 13.44
N VAL A 254 8.55 5.19 12.91
CA VAL A 254 9.23 3.91 12.66
C VAL A 254 8.88 3.44 11.26
N LEU A 255 9.89 3.18 10.44
CA LEU A 255 9.74 2.50 9.16
C LEU A 255 10.45 1.16 9.25
N MET A 256 9.79 0.10 8.81
CA MET A 256 10.38 -1.25 8.75
C MET A 256 10.03 -1.92 7.42
N VAL A 257 10.99 -2.63 6.83
CA VAL A 257 10.83 -3.36 5.56
C VAL A 257 11.49 -4.73 5.61
N ALA A 258 10.94 -5.68 4.86
CA ALA A 258 11.46 -7.05 4.74
C ALA A 258 12.80 -7.11 3.98
N TYR A 259 12.92 -6.32 2.91
CA TYR A 259 14.09 -6.24 2.03
C TYR A 259 14.13 -4.91 1.28
N SER A 260 15.19 -4.64 0.52
CA SER A 260 15.34 -3.39 -0.26
C SER A 260 15.21 -2.13 0.60
N ALA A 261 15.72 -2.17 1.83
CA ALA A 261 15.82 -1.04 2.74
C ALA A 261 16.52 0.15 2.05
N PRO A 262 15.83 1.30 1.84
CA PRO A 262 16.38 2.41 1.06
C PRO A 262 17.70 2.96 1.60
N TRP A 263 17.90 2.87 2.91
CA TRP A 263 19.11 3.33 3.61
C TRP A 263 20.29 2.36 3.56
N LEU A 264 20.16 1.17 2.95
CA LEU A 264 21.24 0.20 2.79
C LEU A 264 21.57 0.00 1.31
N SER A 265 22.87 -0.12 0.99
CA SER A 265 23.32 -0.44 -0.37
C SER A 265 22.93 -1.86 -0.80
N PHE A 266 22.79 -2.77 0.16
CA PHE A 266 22.34 -4.15 -0.06
C PHE A 266 21.56 -4.63 1.17
N SER A 267 20.34 -5.14 0.95
CA SER A 267 19.42 -5.61 2.00
C SER A 267 18.54 -6.74 1.46
N PRO A 268 19.06 -7.98 1.43
CA PRO A 268 18.30 -9.14 0.94
C PRO A 268 17.16 -9.47 1.91
N PRO A 269 16.14 -10.24 1.47
CA PRO A 269 15.11 -10.78 2.36
C PRO A 269 15.72 -11.45 3.58
N LEU A 270 15.27 -11.02 4.76
CA LEU A 270 15.62 -11.66 6.03
C LEU A 270 14.90 -13.01 6.14
N PRO A 271 15.42 -13.97 6.93
CA PRO A 271 14.76 -15.25 7.14
C PRO A 271 13.28 -15.09 7.52
N GLY A 272 12.40 -15.84 6.86
CA GLY A 272 10.94 -15.77 7.05
C GLY A 272 10.23 -14.64 6.28
N THR A 273 10.97 -13.65 5.78
CA THR A 273 10.39 -12.50 5.05
C THR A 273 10.44 -12.60 3.53
N ALA A 274 11.12 -13.61 3.00
CA ALA A 274 11.01 -13.90 1.58
C ALA A 274 9.54 -14.24 1.31
N GLU A 275 8.91 -13.49 0.39
CA GLU A 275 7.71 -14.03 -0.24
C GLU A 275 8.13 -15.35 -0.85
N ASP A 276 7.61 -16.43 -0.28
CA ASP A 276 7.81 -17.77 -0.80
C ASP A 276 7.13 -17.73 -2.18
N SER A 277 7.86 -17.34 -3.22
CA SER A 277 7.47 -17.62 -4.60
C SER A 277 7.67 -19.13 -4.77
N THR A 278 6.88 -19.92 -4.05
CA THR A 278 6.87 -21.38 -4.14
C THR A 278 6.48 -21.82 -5.53
N ALA A 279 5.91 -20.93 -6.34
CA ALA A 279 5.95 -21.06 -7.78
C ALA A 279 7.39 -20.83 -8.28
N ARG A 280 8.23 -21.87 -8.19
CA ARG A 280 9.37 -22.01 -9.10
C ARG A 280 8.79 -21.82 -10.50
N VAL A 281 9.21 -20.79 -11.22
CA VAL A 281 8.74 -20.52 -12.60
C VAL A 281 9.76 -21.13 -13.55
N GLU A 282 9.29 -21.95 -14.47
CA GLU A 282 10.10 -22.58 -15.52
C GLU A 282 9.57 -22.17 -16.89
N GLU A 283 10.42 -22.20 -17.90
CA GLU A 283 10.02 -21.98 -19.28
C GLU A 283 9.92 -23.32 -20.02
N CYS A 284 8.79 -23.56 -20.68
CA CYS A 284 8.64 -24.77 -21.48
C CYS A 284 9.27 -24.57 -22.86
N GLU A 285 10.38 -25.25 -23.15
CA GLU A 285 11.04 -25.21 -24.47
C GLU A 285 10.16 -25.67 -25.66
N HIS A 286 9.01 -26.30 -25.40
CA HIS A 286 8.08 -26.76 -26.43
C HIS A 286 6.90 -25.80 -26.66
N CYS A 287 6.53 -25.03 -25.64
CA CYS A 287 5.42 -24.08 -25.69
C CYS A 287 5.89 -22.63 -25.75
N GLU A 288 7.17 -22.36 -25.48
CA GLU A 288 7.77 -21.03 -25.34
C GLU A 288 6.97 -20.16 -24.35
N GLN A 289 6.42 -20.80 -23.31
CA GLN A 289 5.61 -20.18 -22.28
C GLN A 289 6.21 -20.44 -20.91
N SER A 290 6.38 -19.38 -20.13
CA SER A 290 6.71 -19.47 -18.71
C SER A 290 5.50 -19.96 -17.92
N PHE A 291 5.73 -20.87 -16.99
CA PHE A 291 4.69 -21.46 -16.15
C PHE A 291 5.19 -21.65 -14.72
N ALA A 292 4.27 -21.55 -13.76
CA ALA A 292 4.53 -21.93 -12.38
C ALA A 292 4.58 -23.46 -12.26
N VAL A 293 5.61 -24.00 -11.60
CA VAL A 293 5.76 -25.44 -11.39
C VAL A 293 4.76 -25.92 -10.34
N GLU A 294 3.64 -26.46 -10.79
CA GLU A 294 2.61 -27.06 -9.94
C GLU A 294 2.81 -28.57 -9.73
N SER A 295 3.52 -29.25 -10.65
CA SER A 295 3.76 -30.68 -10.59
C SER A 295 5.06 -31.09 -11.31
N VAL A 296 5.64 -32.21 -10.88
CA VAL A 296 6.80 -32.85 -11.52
C VAL A 296 6.42 -34.17 -12.17
N CYS A 297 7.09 -34.54 -13.25
CA CYS A 297 6.87 -35.79 -13.95
C CYS A 297 7.36 -36.96 -13.08
N PRO A 298 6.55 -38.00 -12.81
CA PRO A 298 6.97 -39.13 -11.98
C PRO A 298 8.07 -40.00 -12.63
N THR A 299 8.32 -39.81 -13.92
CA THR A 299 9.30 -40.60 -14.69
C THR A 299 10.67 -39.93 -14.77
N CYS A 300 10.72 -38.63 -15.11
CA CYS A 300 11.99 -37.89 -15.21
C CYS A 300 12.25 -36.96 -14.03
N SER A 301 11.31 -36.80 -13.10
CA SER A 301 11.36 -35.87 -11.96
C SER A 301 11.48 -34.39 -12.33
N GLU A 302 11.38 -34.05 -13.61
CA GLU A 302 11.41 -32.67 -14.09
C GLU A 302 10.02 -32.01 -14.05
N PRO A 303 9.96 -30.67 -13.91
CA PRO A 303 8.72 -29.90 -13.96
C PRO A 303 7.88 -30.16 -15.20
N ARG A 304 6.55 -30.21 -15.01
CA ARG A 304 5.60 -30.43 -16.10
C ARG A 304 4.81 -29.16 -16.39
N CYS A 305 4.84 -28.69 -17.64
CA CYS A 305 4.06 -27.52 -18.04
C CYS A 305 2.55 -27.83 -18.08
N PRO A 306 1.66 -26.82 -18.09
CA PRO A 306 0.21 -27.03 -18.14
C PRO A 306 -0.27 -27.80 -19.38
N ALA A 307 0.45 -27.69 -20.50
CA ALA A 307 0.19 -28.49 -21.71
C ALA A 307 0.68 -29.95 -21.60
N GLY A 308 1.34 -30.31 -20.50
CA GLY A 308 1.75 -31.67 -20.17
C GLY A 308 3.15 -32.05 -20.66
N HIS A 309 3.94 -31.12 -21.20
CA HIS A 309 5.32 -31.36 -21.63
C HIS A 309 6.30 -31.37 -20.45
N CYS A 310 7.35 -32.19 -20.58
CA CYS A 310 8.49 -32.29 -19.67
C CYS A 310 9.71 -32.80 -20.46
N GLU A 311 10.84 -33.07 -19.82
CA GLU A 311 12.04 -33.56 -20.54
C GLU A 311 11.84 -34.91 -21.26
N CYS A 312 10.85 -35.71 -20.84
CA CYS A 312 10.47 -36.92 -21.59
C CYS A 312 9.91 -36.60 -22.99
N THR A 313 9.42 -35.39 -23.23
CA THR A 313 8.87 -34.96 -24.53
C THR A 313 9.97 -34.83 -25.59
N THR A 314 11.18 -34.41 -25.19
CA THR A 314 12.30 -34.11 -26.10
C THR A 314 13.12 -35.37 -26.49
N LYS A 315 12.96 -36.50 -25.79
CA LYS A 315 13.76 -37.74 -25.98
C LYS A 315 12.91 -38.93 -26.44
N THR A 316 12.34 -38.88 -27.64
CA THR A 316 11.33 -39.90 -28.00
C THR A 316 11.31 -40.37 -29.44
N TYR A 317 12.43 -40.31 -30.16
CA TYR A 317 12.58 -41.01 -31.44
C TYR A 317 13.41 -42.30 -31.29
N LYS A 318 12.94 -43.38 -31.90
CA LYS A 318 13.58 -44.69 -31.97
C LYS A 318 13.59 -45.17 -33.42
N ALA A 319 14.75 -45.64 -33.88
CA ALA A 319 14.85 -46.24 -35.21
C ALA A 319 14.23 -47.66 -35.20
N CYS A 320 13.34 -47.94 -36.14
CA CYS A 320 12.78 -49.28 -36.31
C CYS A 320 13.81 -50.21 -36.94
N ARG A 321 14.07 -51.39 -36.36
CA ARG A 321 15.04 -52.35 -36.93
C ARG A 321 14.60 -53.05 -38.22
N ARG A 322 13.34 -52.85 -38.66
CA ARG A 322 12.79 -53.49 -39.86
C ARG A 322 12.70 -52.55 -41.06
N CYS A 323 12.15 -51.34 -40.87
CA CYS A 323 12.07 -50.34 -41.95
C CYS A 323 13.15 -49.26 -41.86
N PHE A 324 13.97 -49.27 -40.80
CA PHE A 324 15.07 -48.33 -40.56
C PHE A 324 14.68 -46.84 -40.44
N LEU A 325 13.39 -46.52 -40.51
CA LEU A 325 12.89 -45.17 -40.29
C LEU A 325 12.92 -44.79 -38.80
N GLN A 326 13.28 -43.55 -38.50
CA GLN A 326 13.10 -42.97 -37.17
C GLN A 326 11.62 -42.71 -36.92
N ARG A 327 11.09 -43.34 -35.88
CA ARG A 327 9.68 -43.23 -35.49
C ARG A 327 9.58 -42.87 -34.01
N HIS A 328 8.51 -42.18 -33.64
CA HIS A 328 8.27 -41.84 -32.24
C HIS A 328 8.08 -43.11 -31.38
N ARG A 329 8.54 -43.16 -30.13
CA ARG A 329 8.48 -44.38 -29.29
C ARG A 329 7.06 -44.92 -29.09
N SER A 330 6.03 -44.07 -29.18
CA SER A 330 4.62 -44.50 -29.13
C SER A 330 4.22 -45.43 -30.29
N GLN A 331 4.96 -45.40 -31.39
CA GLN A 331 4.78 -46.29 -32.55
C GLN A 331 5.39 -47.69 -32.33
N PHE A 332 5.86 -48.00 -31.10
CA PHE A 332 6.39 -49.30 -30.72
C PHE A 332 5.53 -49.89 -29.59
N ALA A 333 5.43 -51.22 -29.54
CA ALA A 333 4.92 -51.89 -28.34
C ALA A 333 5.98 -51.79 -27.21
N PRO A 334 5.58 -51.87 -25.93
CA PRO A 334 6.54 -51.93 -24.82
C PRO A 334 7.59 -53.01 -25.07
N ALA A 335 8.87 -52.66 -24.95
CA ALA A 335 10.04 -53.52 -25.25
C ALA A 335 10.23 -53.97 -26.73
N SER A 336 9.47 -53.44 -27.70
CA SER A 336 9.69 -53.75 -29.12
C SER A 336 10.69 -52.81 -29.81
N ASP A 337 11.58 -53.36 -30.63
CA ASP A 337 12.47 -52.63 -31.55
C ASP A 337 11.90 -52.51 -32.98
N ILE A 338 10.68 -53.02 -33.20
CA ILE A 338 9.98 -52.99 -34.49
C ILE A 338 8.70 -52.15 -34.31
N CYS A 339 8.47 -51.20 -35.23
CA CYS A 339 7.30 -50.32 -35.18
C CYS A 339 6.01 -51.09 -35.51
N ARG A 340 4.88 -50.56 -35.05
CA ARG A 340 3.54 -51.16 -35.19
C ARG A 340 3.15 -51.40 -36.66
N GLU A 341 3.47 -50.47 -37.56
CA GLU A 341 3.27 -50.63 -39.02
C GLU A 341 4.07 -51.78 -39.64
N CYS A 342 5.19 -52.16 -39.02
CA CYS A 342 6.03 -53.28 -39.47
C CYS A 342 5.70 -54.60 -38.75
N THR A 343 4.74 -54.57 -37.82
CA THR A 343 4.23 -55.76 -37.11
C THR A 343 2.83 -56.16 -37.56
N SER A 344 2.12 -55.28 -38.27
CA SER A 344 0.89 -55.56 -39.02
C SER A 344 1.13 -56.30 -40.32
#